data_AF-A0A507FG43-F1
#
_entry.id   AF-A0A507FG43-F1
#
_cell.length_a   1.000
_cell.length_b   1.000
_cell.length_c   1.000
_cell.angle_alpha   90.00
_cell.angle_beta   90.00
_cell.angle_gamma   90.00
#
_symmetry.space_group_name_H-M   'P 1'
#
loop_
_entity.id
_entity.type
_entity.pdbx_description
1 polymer ?
#
loop_
_entity_poly.entity_id
_entity_poly.type
_entity_poly.pdbx_seq_one_letter_code
_entity_poly.pdbx_strand_id
1 'polypeptide(L)'
;MRFLSSKALCAVFLAAASFVHASPEACADPSLDAAAGGVKCNQKVDLKIGQVVVDAYGNAVEFATTNVEHLKDTIQLAKGRIPGTEHNPVRRLNEDDDYVLKPLDAVLFAGSDPVANFIKRIELHEVVPRLGTPFHELWTHAGILVDKTVLPLDFMEDGKMYLYESVFSGEVAGYVYSKVLPLDHKVEDGGFHLGPQIRDFAAVVAEGDSDVGIAPLSPEQREILMAKLKENPNLILDVYNKYHDFGYPITNILPVIASASQKLYKDLQYVGSLTKEYFPTHIEEKTAVFCSELVSIIYKTIGFKTWADASPDTFTPLAVEVAPEFQNVIYYAKEDGVQHLLEPHTKITSQKRTTKAERSVAAYDAHTSWAKMEPLGGVPSNAVQVGTDVDGKPLYAARAKIGKGYYLGKIRGDSAYPYVTYFEREIPVNFGHEVLTSLDGFEFVDAKNGDIPEGAVPMGLDDDGVTVLYMARGTVGAKRGFLGFGAEKGAFAPGMIHSNLTSAKIGFDKDEVEVYNYQVLVRKA
;
A
#
# COMPACT_ATOMS: atom_id res chain seq x y z
N MET A 1 -31.49 4.09 6.53
CA MET A 1 -31.14 4.60 5.19
C MET A 1 -30.97 6.10 5.25
N ARG A 2 -29.74 6.60 5.40
CA ARG A 2 -29.40 8.03 5.27
C ARG A 2 -28.05 8.16 4.57
N PHE A 3 -28.05 9.08 3.61
CA PHE A 3 -26.95 9.54 2.78
C PHE A 3 -25.75 10.01 3.61
N LEU A 4 -24.54 9.51 3.29
CA LEU A 4 -23.24 10.10 3.60
C LEU A 4 -22.20 9.50 2.64
N SER A 5 -22.08 10.03 1.42
CA SER A 5 -20.90 9.79 0.57
C SER A 5 -20.47 11.00 -0.29
N SER A 6 -21.21 12.11 -0.30
CA SER A 6 -20.82 13.28 -1.11
C SER A 6 -19.77 14.20 -0.46
N LYS A 7 -19.53 14.08 0.85
CA LYS A 7 -18.61 15.00 1.57
C LYS A 7 -17.13 14.70 1.33
N ALA A 8 -16.76 13.44 1.14
CA ALA A 8 -15.36 13.05 0.88
C ALA A 8 -14.90 13.52 -0.51
N LEU A 9 -15.76 13.43 -1.52
CA LEU A 9 -15.47 13.92 -2.87
C LEU A 9 -15.30 15.44 -2.89
N CYS A 10 -16.16 16.17 -2.17
CA CYS A 10 -16.09 17.64 -2.10
C CYS A 10 -14.82 18.15 -1.40
N ALA A 11 -14.32 17.43 -0.39
CA ALA A 11 -13.08 17.75 0.31
C ALA A 11 -11.83 17.58 -0.58
N VAL A 12 -11.80 16.55 -1.43
CA VAL A 12 -10.72 16.35 -2.42
C VAL A 12 -10.76 17.45 -3.50
N PHE A 13 -11.95 17.87 -3.94
CA PHE A 13 -12.11 18.98 -4.89
C PHE A 13 -11.65 20.33 -4.32
N LEU A 14 -11.92 20.60 -3.04
CA LEU A 14 -11.48 21.84 -2.39
C LEU A 14 -9.97 21.85 -2.09
N ALA A 15 -9.38 20.70 -1.75
CA ALA A 15 -7.94 20.59 -1.52
C ALA A 15 -7.12 20.79 -2.81
N ALA A 16 -7.58 20.25 -3.94
CA ALA A 16 -6.93 20.44 -5.24
C ALA A 16 -7.07 21.88 -5.78
N ALA A 17 -8.19 22.55 -5.52
CA ALA A 17 -8.39 23.96 -5.90
C ALA A 17 -7.53 24.94 -5.06
N SER A 18 -7.19 24.57 -3.83
CA SER A 18 -6.43 25.43 -2.90
C SER A 18 -4.93 25.49 -3.23
N PHE A 19 -4.41 24.55 -4.03
CA PHE A 19 -3.00 24.53 -4.44
C PHE A 19 -2.68 25.44 -5.64
N VAL A 20 -3.71 25.97 -6.32
CA VAL A 20 -3.50 26.74 -7.57
C VAL A 20 -3.55 28.26 -7.37
N HIS A 21 -4.03 28.78 -6.23
CA HIS A 21 -4.05 30.22 -5.95
C HIS A 21 -3.60 30.54 -4.53
N ALA A 22 -2.30 30.85 -4.37
CA ALA A 22 -1.79 31.55 -3.20
C ALA A 22 -0.73 32.59 -3.63
N SER A 23 -1.18 33.80 -3.91
CA SER A 23 -0.40 35.04 -3.76
C SER A 23 -1.39 36.13 -3.36
N PRO A 24 -1.33 36.67 -2.12
CA PRO A 24 -2.22 37.73 -1.69
C PRO A 24 -1.50 39.08 -1.67
N GLU A 25 -1.38 39.74 -2.82
CA GLU A 25 -1.16 41.19 -2.87
C GLU A 25 -1.90 41.79 -4.08
N ALA A 26 -2.95 42.58 -3.79
CA ALA A 26 -3.32 43.86 -4.44
C ALA A 26 -4.84 44.09 -4.60
N CYS A 27 -5.25 45.25 -4.08
CA CYS A 27 -6.34 46.12 -4.53
C CYS A 27 -7.79 45.79 -4.13
N ALA A 28 -8.24 46.56 -3.12
CA ALA A 28 -9.63 46.94 -2.90
C ALA A 28 -10.09 47.97 -3.94
N ASP A 29 -11.23 47.74 -4.59
CA ASP A 29 -12.09 48.77 -5.18
C ASP A 29 -13.55 48.27 -5.19
N PRO A 30 -14.48 48.92 -4.45
CA PRO A 30 -15.89 48.57 -4.46
C PRO A 30 -16.66 49.53 -5.38
N SER A 31 -16.72 49.21 -6.67
CA SER A 31 -17.78 49.74 -7.54
C SER A 31 -18.00 48.84 -8.76
N LEU A 32 -19.14 48.13 -8.78
CA LEU A 32 -19.93 47.77 -9.98
C LEU A 32 -21.04 46.80 -9.57
N ASP A 33 -22.13 47.39 -9.08
CA ASP A 33 -23.46 46.79 -9.15
C ASP A 33 -24.04 47.01 -10.56
N ALA A 34 -24.86 46.04 -10.99
CA ALA A 34 -25.83 46.04 -12.10
C ALA A 34 -25.46 45.26 -13.38
N ALA A 35 -25.80 43.97 -13.40
CA ALA A 35 -26.45 43.29 -14.54
C ALA A 35 -26.94 41.88 -14.15
N ALA A 36 -28.12 41.78 -13.53
CA ALA A 36 -28.79 40.50 -13.29
C ALA A 36 -29.86 40.25 -14.36
N GLY A 37 -29.57 39.33 -15.30
CA GLY A 37 -30.53 38.72 -16.21
C GLY A 37 -30.92 37.34 -15.70
N GLY A 38 -32.19 37.16 -15.32
CA GLY A 38 -32.70 35.91 -14.77
C GLY A 38 -32.83 34.78 -15.79
N VAL A 39 -32.28 33.61 -15.47
CA VAL A 39 -32.50 32.35 -16.18
C VAL A 39 -33.33 31.42 -15.30
N LYS A 40 -34.48 30.98 -15.82
CA LYS A 40 -35.35 29.98 -15.17
C LYS A 40 -34.75 28.58 -15.30
N CYS A 41 -34.58 27.89 -14.18
CA CYS A 41 -34.17 26.49 -14.13
C CYS A 41 -35.35 25.56 -14.50
N ASN A 42 -35.13 24.64 -15.44
CA ASN A 42 -36.16 23.78 -16.03
C ASN A 42 -36.26 22.43 -15.29
N GLN A 43 -37.42 22.19 -14.69
CA GLN A 43 -37.81 21.00 -13.90
C GLN A 43 -37.90 19.67 -14.70
N LYS A 44 -37.57 19.67 -16.00
CA LYS A 44 -37.60 18.49 -16.88
C LYS A 44 -36.28 17.70 -16.93
N VAL A 45 -35.19 18.27 -16.43
CA VAL A 45 -33.87 17.61 -16.40
C VAL A 45 -33.78 16.60 -15.26
N ASP A 46 -34.41 16.88 -14.12
CA ASP A 46 -34.35 16.03 -12.91
C ASP A 46 -35.02 14.66 -13.09
N LEU A 47 -36.08 14.56 -13.88
CA LEU A 47 -36.80 13.29 -14.12
C LEU A 47 -36.02 12.32 -15.02
N LYS A 48 -35.15 12.82 -15.91
CA LYS A 48 -34.30 11.96 -16.75
C LYS A 48 -33.07 11.46 -16.00
N ILE A 49 -32.51 12.27 -15.10
CA ILE A 49 -31.37 11.87 -14.25
C ILE A 49 -31.81 10.78 -13.26
N GLY A 50 -33.03 10.89 -12.71
CA GLY A 50 -33.56 9.88 -11.79
C GLY A 50 -33.69 8.47 -12.40
N GLN A 51 -34.10 8.37 -13.67
CA GLN A 51 -34.27 7.08 -14.35
C GLN A 51 -32.91 6.43 -14.68
N VAL A 52 -31.93 7.21 -15.14
CA VAL A 52 -30.57 6.73 -15.44
C VAL A 52 -29.86 6.18 -14.20
N VAL A 53 -30.10 6.79 -13.02
CA VAL A 53 -29.52 6.33 -11.75
C VAL A 53 -30.12 4.99 -11.30
N VAL A 54 -31.41 4.74 -11.54
CA VAL A 54 -32.07 3.48 -11.19
C VAL A 54 -31.60 2.34 -12.09
N ASP A 55 -31.50 2.59 -13.40
CA ASP A 55 -31.07 1.58 -14.38
C ASP A 55 -29.57 1.23 -14.22
N ALA A 56 -28.73 2.21 -13.85
CA ALA A 56 -27.32 1.99 -13.53
C ALA A 56 -27.12 1.14 -12.26
N TYR A 57 -27.98 1.30 -11.24
CA TYR A 57 -27.92 0.49 -10.02
C TYR A 57 -28.35 -0.96 -10.25
N GLY A 58 -29.35 -1.20 -11.11
CA GLY A 58 -29.77 -2.56 -11.46
C GLY A 58 -28.66 -3.38 -12.13
N ASN A 59 -27.97 -2.78 -13.10
CA ASN A 59 -26.91 -3.45 -13.87
C ASN A 59 -25.63 -3.68 -13.05
N ALA A 60 -25.31 -2.78 -12.11
CA ALA A 60 -24.15 -2.92 -11.23
C ALA A 60 -24.31 -4.07 -10.21
N VAL A 61 -25.55 -4.33 -9.75
CA VAL A 61 -25.84 -5.44 -8.83
C VAL A 61 -25.71 -6.78 -9.54
N GLU A 62 -26.18 -6.88 -10.79
CA GLU A 62 -26.08 -8.11 -11.59
C GLU A 62 -24.63 -8.46 -11.96
N PHE A 63 -23.81 -7.44 -12.27
CA PHE A 63 -22.37 -7.62 -12.54
C PHE A 63 -21.56 -8.02 -11.28
N ALA A 64 -21.98 -7.56 -10.11
CA ALA A 64 -21.35 -7.93 -8.84
C ALA A 64 -21.64 -9.40 -8.47
N THR A 65 -22.84 -9.90 -8.73
CA THR A 65 -23.20 -11.30 -8.47
C THR A 65 -22.42 -12.30 -9.34
N THR A 66 -22.15 -11.96 -10.60
CA THR A 66 -21.43 -12.86 -11.53
C THR A 66 -19.93 -12.96 -11.20
N ASN A 67 -19.32 -11.90 -10.68
CA ASN A 67 -17.91 -11.90 -10.29
C ASN A 67 -17.63 -12.59 -8.93
N VAL A 68 -18.63 -12.65 -8.04
CA VAL A 68 -18.51 -13.37 -6.76
C VAL A 68 -18.47 -14.88 -6.98
N GLU A 69 -19.18 -15.41 -7.96
CA GLU A 69 -19.11 -16.84 -8.33
C GLU A 69 -17.72 -17.18 -8.92
N HIS A 70 -17.16 -16.32 -9.77
CA HIS A 70 -15.83 -16.55 -10.34
C HIS A 70 -14.69 -16.49 -9.30
N LEU A 71 -14.84 -15.64 -8.27
CA LEU A 71 -13.92 -15.59 -7.12
C LEU A 71 -14.05 -16.82 -6.21
N LYS A 72 -15.26 -17.39 -6.06
CA LYS A 72 -15.44 -18.67 -5.33
C LYS A 72 -14.75 -19.83 -6.04
N ASP A 73 -14.71 -19.83 -7.37
CA ASP A 73 -14.01 -20.85 -8.16
C ASP A 73 -12.49 -20.72 -8.03
N THR A 74 -11.94 -19.50 -8.03
CA THR A 74 -10.51 -19.26 -7.77
C THR A 74 -10.11 -19.63 -6.34
N ILE A 75 -10.99 -19.39 -5.36
CA ILE A 75 -10.77 -19.81 -3.96
C ILE A 75 -10.96 -21.33 -3.78
N GLN A 76 -11.85 -21.97 -4.54
CA GLN A 76 -11.97 -23.44 -4.57
C GLN A 76 -10.75 -24.10 -5.22
N LEU A 77 -10.17 -23.50 -6.27
CA LEU A 77 -8.90 -23.92 -6.84
C LEU A 77 -7.73 -23.82 -5.85
N ALA A 78 -7.76 -22.83 -4.94
CA ALA A 78 -6.80 -22.72 -3.84
C ALA A 78 -7.07 -23.68 -2.66
N LYS A 79 -8.31 -24.17 -2.51
CA LYS A 79 -8.71 -25.17 -1.48
C LYS A 79 -8.59 -26.62 -1.96
N GLY A 80 -8.49 -26.85 -3.26
CA GLY A 80 -8.06 -28.12 -3.80
C GLY A 80 -6.65 -28.40 -3.30
N ARG A 81 -6.53 -29.30 -2.31
CA ARG A 81 -5.26 -29.81 -1.75
C ARG A 81 -4.13 -29.66 -2.77
N ILE A 82 -3.24 -28.70 -2.55
CA ILE A 82 -1.90 -28.76 -3.12
C ILE A 82 -1.35 -30.11 -2.60
N PRO A 83 -1.19 -31.14 -3.44
CA PRO A 83 -0.69 -32.42 -3.00
C PRO A 83 0.76 -32.17 -2.59
N GLY A 84 1.02 -32.16 -1.29
CA GLY A 84 2.35 -32.04 -0.68
C GLY A 84 3.35 -31.28 -1.55
N THR A 85 3.30 -29.95 -1.56
CA THR A 85 4.55 -29.21 -1.74
C THR A 85 5.40 -29.60 -0.53
N GLU A 86 6.17 -30.68 -0.68
CA GLU A 86 7.45 -30.75 -0.01
C GLU A 86 8.08 -29.39 -0.29
N HIS A 87 8.18 -28.57 0.75
CA HIS A 87 9.00 -27.39 0.71
C HIS A 87 10.37 -27.90 0.32
N ASN A 88 10.66 -27.85 -0.98
CA ASN A 88 11.98 -28.10 -1.52
C ASN A 88 12.84 -27.14 -0.70
N PRO A 89 13.71 -27.64 0.19
CA PRO A 89 14.37 -26.78 1.17
C PRO A 89 15.05 -25.71 0.34
N VAL A 90 14.55 -24.47 0.46
CA VAL A 90 15.13 -23.32 -0.22
C VAL A 90 16.60 -23.46 0.07
N ARG A 91 17.37 -23.75 -0.98
CA ARG A 91 18.79 -24.06 -0.86
C ARG A 91 19.34 -22.86 -0.13
N ARG A 92 19.66 -23.02 1.16
CA ARG A 92 20.18 -21.90 1.96
C ARG A 92 21.39 -21.46 1.19
N LEU A 93 21.29 -20.30 0.53
CA LEU A 93 22.46 -19.63 0.03
C LEU A 93 23.40 -19.55 1.23
N ASN A 94 24.66 -19.91 1.05
CA ASN A 94 25.63 -19.78 2.14
C ASN A 94 25.47 -18.35 2.67
N GLU A 95 25.23 -18.21 3.98
CA GLU A 95 24.92 -16.92 4.63
C GLU A 95 26.05 -15.88 4.47
N ASP A 96 27.15 -16.26 3.80
CA ASP A 96 28.37 -15.50 3.59
C ASP A 96 28.56 -14.96 2.16
N ASP A 97 27.71 -15.31 1.19
CA ASP A 97 27.88 -14.83 -0.19
C ASP A 97 26.99 -13.62 -0.49
N ASP A 98 27.58 -12.44 -0.73
CA ASP A 98 26.88 -11.23 -1.17
C ASP A 98 26.06 -11.46 -2.45
N TYR A 99 24.89 -10.84 -2.54
CA TYR A 99 24.06 -10.92 -3.73
C TYR A 99 24.64 -10.03 -4.84
N VAL A 100 24.90 -10.62 -6.01
CA VAL A 100 25.33 -9.87 -7.20
C VAL A 100 24.10 -9.39 -7.95
N LEU A 101 23.98 -8.06 -8.07
CA LEU A 101 22.92 -7.41 -8.83
C LEU A 101 22.92 -7.87 -10.27
N LYS A 102 21.72 -7.91 -10.82
CA LYS A 102 21.47 -8.53 -12.10
C LYS A 102 20.48 -7.67 -12.90
N PRO A 103 20.66 -7.52 -14.22
CA PRO A 103 19.68 -6.82 -15.03
C PRO A 103 18.33 -7.51 -14.90
N LEU A 104 17.27 -6.71 -14.90
CA LEU A 104 15.87 -7.09 -14.73
C LEU A 104 15.51 -7.68 -13.36
N ASP A 105 16.33 -7.41 -12.32
CA ASP A 105 15.83 -7.46 -10.95
C ASP A 105 14.91 -6.25 -10.72
N ALA A 106 13.79 -6.45 -10.01
CA ALA A 106 12.92 -5.34 -9.64
C ALA A 106 13.54 -4.53 -8.50
N VAL A 107 13.37 -3.22 -8.56
CA VAL A 107 13.78 -2.27 -7.53
C VAL A 107 12.51 -1.67 -6.93
N LEU A 108 12.41 -1.68 -5.61
CA LEU A 108 11.25 -1.20 -4.86
C LEU A 108 11.71 -0.12 -3.90
N PHE A 109 10.92 0.95 -3.78
CA PHE A 109 11.23 2.09 -2.92
C PHE A 109 10.10 2.32 -1.92
N ALA A 110 10.44 2.60 -0.68
CA ALA A 110 9.48 3.01 0.34
C ALA A 110 9.69 4.49 0.70
N GLY A 111 9.03 5.35 -0.07
CA GLY A 111 9.05 6.79 0.12
C GLY A 111 8.25 7.24 1.36
N SER A 112 8.49 8.49 1.77
CA SER A 112 7.78 9.15 2.87
C SER A 112 7.16 10.49 2.47
N ASP A 113 7.30 10.89 1.21
CA ASP A 113 6.68 12.10 0.68
C ASP A 113 5.13 11.97 0.63
N PRO A 114 4.39 13.08 0.41
CA PRO A 114 2.93 13.03 0.39
C PRO A 114 2.33 12.05 -0.62
N VAL A 115 2.95 11.87 -1.79
CA VAL A 115 2.48 10.92 -2.81
C VAL A 115 2.77 9.49 -2.36
N ALA A 116 3.96 9.23 -1.83
CA ALA A 116 4.31 7.93 -1.27
C ALA A 116 3.35 7.52 -0.13
N ASN A 117 3.05 8.42 0.82
CA ASN A 117 2.11 8.14 1.91
C ASN A 117 0.69 7.85 1.39
N PHE A 118 0.27 8.52 0.33
CA PHE A 118 -0.99 8.21 -0.33
C PHE A 118 -0.99 6.80 -0.94
N ILE A 119 0.09 6.40 -1.63
CA ILE A 119 0.24 5.06 -2.18
C ILE A 119 0.23 4.01 -1.05
N LYS A 120 0.95 4.24 0.06
CA LYS A 120 0.92 3.34 1.24
C LYS A 120 -0.49 3.11 1.75
N ARG A 121 -1.32 4.15 1.86
CA ARG A 121 -2.73 4.02 2.29
C ARG A 121 -3.53 3.14 1.33
N ILE A 122 -3.34 3.33 0.03
CA ILE A 122 -4.03 2.51 -0.96
C ILE A 122 -3.57 1.06 -0.89
N GLU A 123 -2.26 0.81 -0.91
CA GLU A 123 -1.67 -0.52 -0.78
C GLU A 123 -2.23 -1.24 0.44
N LEU A 124 -2.26 -0.52 1.56
CA LEU A 124 -2.77 -1.04 2.81
C LEU A 124 -4.25 -1.43 2.76
N HIS A 125 -5.09 -0.62 2.13
CA HIS A 125 -6.53 -0.83 2.19
C HIS A 125 -7.07 -1.72 1.07
N GLU A 126 -6.39 -1.75 -0.08
CA GLU A 126 -6.86 -2.44 -1.26
C GLU A 126 -6.07 -3.72 -1.56
N VAL A 127 -4.76 -3.74 -1.26
CA VAL A 127 -3.86 -4.84 -1.63
C VAL A 127 -3.59 -5.76 -0.44
N VAL A 128 -3.13 -5.22 0.69
CA VAL A 128 -2.80 -6.00 1.91
C VAL A 128 -3.91 -6.99 2.33
N PRO A 129 -5.22 -6.62 2.33
CA PRO A 129 -6.30 -7.54 2.68
C PRO A 129 -6.42 -8.78 1.78
N ARG A 130 -5.83 -8.73 0.58
CA ARG A 130 -5.88 -9.79 -0.43
C ARG A 130 -4.61 -10.65 -0.43
N LEU A 131 -3.58 -10.24 0.29
CA LEU A 131 -2.31 -10.95 0.34
C LEU A 131 -2.43 -12.22 1.20
N GLY A 132 -1.94 -13.33 0.67
CA GLY A 132 -1.79 -14.60 1.39
C GLY A 132 -0.37 -14.83 1.91
N THR A 133 0.58 -13.95 1.55
CA THR A 133 2.00 -14.06 1.90
C THR A 133 2.47 -12.80 2.61
N PRO A 134 3.37 -12.93 3.62
CA PRO A 134 4.01 -11.77 4.23
C PRO A 134 4.79 -10.97 3.21
N PHE A 135 5.04 -9.72 3.53
CA PHE A 135 5.85 -8.81 2.72
C PHE A 135 6.75 -7.99 3.64
N HIS A 136 7.78 -7.36 3.07
CA HIS A 136 8.84 -6.71 3.83
C HIS A 136 8.53 -5.25 4.13
N GLU A 137 7.91 -4.54 3.19
CA GLU A 137 7.64 -3.10 3.31
C GLU A 137 6.41 -2.67 2.49
N LEU A 138 5.78 -1.57 2.88
CA LEU A 138 4.81 -0.88 2.04
C LEU A 138 5.54 -0.04 0.99
N TRP A 139 5.89 -0.70 -0.10
CA TRP A 139 6.53 -0.07 -1.25
C TRP A 139 5.60 0.93 -1.92
N THR A 140 6.17 2.05 -2.33
CA THR A 140 5.45 3.18 -2.93
C THR A 140 5.87 3.45 -4.35
N HIS A 141 6.98 2.89 -4.78
CA HIS A 141 7.51 3.07 -6.12
C HIS A 141 8.30 1.85 -6.57
N ALA A 142 8.38 1.64 -7.88
CA ALA A 142 9.01 0.47 -8.48
C ALA A 142 9.75 0.80 -9.79
N GLY A 143 10.84 0.09 -10.04
CA GLY A 143 11.59 0.13 -11.29
C GLY A 143 12.26 -1.21 -11.54
N ILE A 144 13.14 -1.27 -12.54
CA ILE A 144 13.97 -2.43 -12.81
C ILE A 144 15.43 -2.02 -13.00
N LEU A 145 16.35 -2.90 -12.61
CA LEU A 145 17.74 -2.74 -12.97
C LEU A 145 17.95 -3.01 -14.45
N VAL A 146 18.76 -2.20 -15.10
CA VAL A 146 19.22 -2.42 -16.47
C VAL A 146 20.71 -2.14 -16.57
N ASP A 147 21.37 -2.79 -17.50
CA ASP A 147 22.72 -2.46 -17.91
C ASP A 147 22.80 -2.47 -19.44
N LYS A 148 23.97 -2.16 -19.96
CA LYS A 148 24.20 -2.11 -21.41
C LYS A 148 24.01 -3.45 -22.12
N THR A 149 24.01 -4.59 -21.40
CA THR A 149 23.83 -5.91 -22.00
C THR A 149 22.39 -6.18 -22.40
N VAL A 150 21.42 -5.56 -21.72
CA VAL A 150 19.98 -5.68 -22.03
C VAL A 150 19.40 -4.41 -22.65
N LEU A 151 20.00 -3.24 -22.39
CA LEU A 151 19.57 -1.95 -22.92
C LEU A 151 20.81 -1.19 -23.45
N PRO A 152 21.24 -1.43 -24.70
CA PRO A 152 22.52 -0.93 -25.21
C PRO A 152 22.44 0.54 -25.68
N LEU A 153 22.16 1.47 -24.77
CA LEU A 153 22.15 2.91 -25.07
C LEU A 153 23.58 3.48 -25.05
N ASP A 154 23.86 4.45 -25.91
CA ASP A 154 25.20 4.99 -26.13
C ASP A 154 25.83 5.63 -24.89
N PHE A 155 25.01 6.23 -24.01
CA PHE A 155 25.49 6.88 -22.79
C PHE A 155 25.77 5.89 -21.64
N MET A 156 25.44 4.61 -21.78
CA MET A 156 25.61 3.62 -20.73
C MET A 156 27.04 3.03 -20.70
N GLU A 157 27.60 2.94 -19.50
CA GLU A 157 28.92 2.39 -19.22
C GLU A 157 28.86 0.86 -19.08
N ASP A 158 29.89 0.17 -19.56
CA ASP A 158 29.97 -1.30 -19.50
C ASP A 158 30.12 -1.76 -18.04
N GLY A 159 29.26 -2.69 -17.61
CA GLY A 159 29.29 -3.28 -16.27
C GLY A 159 28.66 -2.41 -15.16
N LYS A 160 28.15 -1.23 -15.49
CA LYS A 160 27.45 -0.34 -14.56
C LYS A 160 25.94 -0.62 -14.56
N MET A 161 25.34 -0.59 -13.37
CA MET A 161 23.89 -0.73 -13.20
C MET A 161 23.18 0.63 -13.27
N TYR A 162 22.06 0.64 -13.98
CA TYR A 162 21.17 1.77 -14.09
C TYR A 162 19.76 1.35 -13.68
N LEU A 163 18.92 2.33 -13.37
CA LEU A 163 17.54 2.15 -13.01
C LEU A 163 16.66 2.61 -14.17
N TYR A 164 15.82 1.70 -14.68
CA TYR A 164 14.75 2.04 -15.60
C TYR A 164 13.41 2.04 -14.86
N GLU A 165 12.79 3.21 -14.77
CA GLU A 165 11.58 3.43 -13.97
C GLU A 165 10.74 4.54 -14.59
N SER A 166 9.49 4.69 -14.11
CA SER A 166 8.66 5.84 -14.44
C SER A 166 8.36 6.65 -13.19
N VAL A 167 8.93 7.84 -13.07
CA VAL A 167 8.91 8.64 -11.83
C VAL A 167 9.00 10.13 -12.11
N PHE A 168 8.73 10.94 -11.07
CA PHE A 168 9.03 12.35 -11.04
C PHE A 168 10.49 12.59 -10.61
N SER A 169 11.26 13.32 -11.41
CA SER A 169 12.65 13.72 -11.10
C SER A 169 12.87 15.20 -11.37
N GLY A 170 13.74 15.85 -10.58
CA GLY A 170 14.01 17.28 -10.67
C GLY A 170 13.22 18.12 -9.66
N GLU A 171 13.00 19.38 -10.00
CA GLU A 171 12.40 20.38 -9.12
C GLU A 171 11.10 20.95 -9.71
N VAL A 172 10.04 21.04 -8.89
CA VAL A 172 8.83 21.78 -9.22
C VAL A 172 8.39 22.65 -8.08
N ALA A 173 8.17 23.94 -8.39
CA ALA A 173 7.68 24.93 -7.44
C ALA A 173 8.50 24.98 -6.13
N GLY A 174 9.84 24.84 -6.24
CA GLY A 174 10.75 24.85 -5.09
C GLY A 174 10.84 23.53 -4.32
N TYR A 175 10.06 22.50 -4.70
CA TYR A 175 10.16 21.17 -4.14
C TYR A 175 11.01 20.27 -5.03
N VAL A 176 12.12 19.77 -4.48
CA VAL A 176 13.04 18.86 -5.17
C VAL A 176 12.58 17.43 -4.93
N TYR A 177 12.01 16.78 -5.95
CA TYR A 177 11.60 15.38 -5.89
C TYR A 177 12.81 14.44 -5.95
N SER A 178 13.76 14.76 -6.84
CA SER A 178 15.04 14.04 -6.94
C SER A 178 16.07 14.94 -7.60
N LYS A 179 17.28 14.97 -7.04
CA LYS A 179 18.48 15.61 -7.58
C LYS A 179 19.18 14.72 -8.62
N VAL A 180 18.87 13.43 -8.64
CA VAL A 180 19.38 12.49 -9.63
C VAL A 180 18.48 12.57 -10.86
N LEU A 181 18.96 13.30 -11.86
CA LEU A 181 18.25 13.57 -13.10
C LEU A 181 18.38 12.39 -14.08
N PRO A 182 17.42 12.25 -15.03
CA PRO A 182 17.52 11.30 -16.13
C PRO A 182 18.77 11.52 -16.96
N LEU A 183 19.37 10.43 -17.43
CA LEU A 183 20.51 10.43 -18.37
C LEU A 183 20.06 10.44 -19.83
N ASP A 184 18.84 9.97 -20.08
CA ASP A 184 18.22 9.84 -21.39
C ASP A 184 17.34 11.03 -21.80
N HIS A 185 17.12 11.98 -20.89
CA HIS A 185 16.32 13.18 -21.14
C HIS A 185 17.10 14.43 -20.77
N LYS A 186 16.96 15.48 -21.57
CA LYS A 186 17.50 16.80 -21.21
C LYS A 186 16.55 17.45 -20.21
N VAL A 187 17.03 17.68 -18.99
CA VAL A 187 16.33 18.48 -17.97
C VAL A 187 17.09 19.77 -17.78
N GLU A 188 16.44 20.91 -18.03
CA GLU A 188 17.05 22.23 -17.80
C GLU A 188 17.29 22.47 -16.30
N ASP A 189 18.19 23.40 -15.96
CA ASP A 189 18.47 23.75 -14.56
C ASP A 189 17.18 24.22 -13.85
N GLY A 190 16.85 23.58 -12.72
CA GLY A 190 15.60 23.81 -11.99
C GLY A 190 14.35 23.25 -12.67
N GLY A 191 14.52 22.49 -13.75
CA GLY A 191 13.46 21.76 -14.44
C GLY A 191 13.16 20.40 -13.81
N PHE A 192 12.27 19.66 -14.47
CA PHE A 192 11.87 18.32 -14.06
C PHE A 192 11.55 17.44 -15.28
N HIS A 193 11.48 16.13 -15.03
CA HIS A 193 10.93 15.13 -15.93
C HIS A 193 9.94 14.25 -15.17
N LEU A 194 8.85 13.86 -15.82
CA LEU A 194 7.83 12.99 -15.24
C LEU A 194 7.38 11.97 -16.28
N GLY A 195 7.87 10.74 -16.14
CA GLY A 195 7.62 9.64 -17.07
C GLY A 195 8.72 8.58 -16.98
N PRO A 196 8.72 7.59 -17.90
CA PRO A 196 9.80 6.63 -18.06
C PRO A 196 11.15 7.32 -18.27
N GLN A 197 12.20 6.81 -17.61
CA GLN A 197 13.54 7.40 -17.65
C GLN A 197 14.63 6.42 -17.16
N ILE A 198 15.87 6.70 -17.57
CA ILE A 198 17.07 5.98 -17.13
C ILE A 198 17.89 6.84 -16.17
N ARG A 199 18.18 6.32 -14.98
CA ARG A 199 18.98 7.00 -13.95
C ARG A 199 20.14 6.15 -13.45
N ASP A 200 21.16 6.80 -12.90
CA ASP A 200 22.26 6.12 -12.21
C ASP A 200 21.73 5.48 -10.92
N PHE A 201 21.71 4.14 -10.87
CA PHE A 201 21.10 3.41 -9.76
C PHE A 201 21.81 3.68 -8.42
N ALA A 202 23.15 3.72 -8.41
CA ALA A 202 23.91 3.96 -7.20
C ALA A 202 23.67 5.38 -6.66
N ALA A 203 23.58 6.37 -7.55
CA ALA A 203 23.24 7.74 -7.19
C ALA A 203 21.82 7.84 -6.62
N VAL A 204 20.83 7.16 -7.22
CA VAL A 204 19.45 7.11 -6.70
C VAL A 204 19.40 6.47 -5.31
N VAL A 205 20.13 5.39 -5.07
CA VAL A 205 20.19 4.74 -3.75
C VAL A 205 20.85 5.63 -2.71
N ALA A 206 21.89 6.36 -3.08
CA ALA A 206 22.55 7.31 -2.19
C ALA A 206 21.64 8.50 -1.82
N GLU A 207 20.62 8.80 -2.62
CA GLU A 207 19.69 9.89 -2.40
C GLU A 207 18.66 9.61 -1.28
N GLY A 208 18.27 10.67 -0.57
CA GLY A 208 17.14 10.67 0.37
C GLY A 208 17.34 9.75 1.58
N ASP A 209 16.23 9.41 2.24
CA ASP A 209 16.19 8.49 3.39
C ASP A 209 15.31 7.26 3.11
N SER A 210 14.85 7.09 1.87
CA SER A 210 13.98 5.98 1.49
C SER A 210 14.71 4.64 1.54
N ASP A 211 13.97 3.62 1.98
CA ASP A 211 14.40 2.25 1.81
C ASP A 211 14.34 1.84 0.34
N VAL A 212 15.32 1.04 -0.07
CA VAL A 212 15.45 0.52 -1.43
C VAL A 212 15.64 -0.99 -1.36
N GLY A 213 14.62 -1.74 -1.76
CA GLY A 213 14.63 -3.20 -1.86
C GLY A 213 14.90 -3.66 -3.28
N ILE A 214 15.62 -4.77 -3.42
CA ILE A 214 15.85 -5.49 -4.68
C ILE A 214 15.14 -6.82 -4.60
N ALA A 215 14.18 -7.02 -5.49
CA ALA A 215 13.45 -8.26 -5.68
C ALA A 215 14.06 -9.04 -6.86
N PRO A 216 14.90 -10.05 -6.58
CA PRO A 216 15.60 -10.81 -7.61
C PRO A 216 14.64 -11.79 -8.29
N LEU A 217 14.81 -11.99 -9.59
CA LEU A 217 14.11 -13.09 -10.26
C LEU A 217 14.59 -14.43 -9.73
N SER A 218 13.66 -15.34 -9.48
CA SER A 218 14.01 -16.72 -9.16
C SER A 218 14.83 -17.38 -10.28
N PRO A 219 15.64 -18.42 -9.97
CA PRO A 219 16.46 -19.10 -10.98
C PRO A 219 15.67 -19.58 -12.20
N GLU A 220 14.47 -20.13 -12.00
CA GLU A 220 13.58 -20.59 -13.08
C GLU A 220 13.13 -19.43 -13.98
N GLN A 221 12.68 -18.33 -13.38
CA GLN A 221 12.25 -17.15 -14.15
C GLN A 221 13.43 -16.47 -14.86
N ARG A 222 14.64 -16.58 -14.28
CA ARG A 222 15.87 -16.16 -14.93
C ARG A 222 16.15 -16.94 -16.20
N GLU A 223 15.93 -18.25 -16.21
CA GLU A 223 16.11 -19.08 -17.39
C GLU A 223 15.13 -18.69 -18.51
N ILE A 224 13.86 -18.45 -18.15
CA ILE A 224 12.84 -17.96 -19.08
C ILE A 224 13.26 -16.62 -19.69
N LEU A 225 13.70 -15.68 -18.85
CA LEU A 225 14.20 -14.39 -19.29
C LEU A 225 15.38 -14.53 -20.26
N MET A 226 16.37 -15.36 -19.93
CA MET A 226 17.55 -15.56 -20.79
C MET A 226 17.18 -16.19 -22.13
N ALA A 227 16.23 -17.12 -22.15
CA ALA A 227 15.69 -17.68 -23.40
C ALA A 227 15.02 -16.58 -24.24
N LYS A 228 14.24 -15.70 -23.62
CA LYS A 228 13.56 -14.57 -24.29
C LYS A 228 14.53 -13.55 -24.85
N LEU A 229 15.57 -13.17 -24.10
CA LEU A 229 16.63 -12.28 -24.58
C LEU A 229 17.46 -12.91 -25.69
N LYS A 230 17.62 -14.24 -25.70
CA LYS A 230 18.27 -14.95 -26.81
C LYS A 230 17.41 -14.93 -28.08
N GLU A 231 16.09 -15.03 -27.94
CA GLU A 231 15.14 -14.93 -29.06
C GLU A 231 15.05 -13.50 -29.60
N ASN A 232 15.00 -12.50 -28.72
CA ASN A 232 15.02 -11.09 -29.06
C ASN A 232 16.02 -10.33 -28.17
N PRO A 233 17.26 -10.12 -28.64
CA PRO A 233 18.27 -9.36 -27.88
C PRO A 233 17.88 -7.90 -27.65
N ASN A 234 16.97 -7.35 -28.46
CA ASN A 234 16.50 -5.96 -28.35
C ASN A 234 15.21 -5.83 -27.54
N LEU A 235 14.73 -6.90 -26.86
CA LEU A 235 13.43 -6.90 -26.19
C LEU A 235 13.20 -5.68 -25.29
N ILE A 236 14.19 -5.34 -24.46
CA ILE A 236 14.08 -4.21 -23.52
C ILE A 236 14.24 -2.88 -24.25
N LEU A 237 15.09 -2.81 -25.28
CA LEU A 237 15.24 -1.64 -26.13
C LEU A 237 13.95 -1.34 -26.91
N ASP A 238 13.22 -2.37 -27.36
CA ASP A 238 11.92 -2.22 -28.03
C ASP A 238 10.88 -1.60 -27.08
N VAL A 239 10.85 -2.06 -25.82
CA VAL A 239 9.99 -1.48 -24.78
C VAL A 239 10.41 -0.04 -24.48
N TYR A 240 11.71 0.21 -24.31
CA TYR A 240 12.23 1.56 -24.10
C TYR A 240 11.83 2.51 -25.24
N ASN A 241 12.12 2.16 -26.49
CA ASN A 241 11.79 2.99 -27.66
C ASN A 241 10.29 3.29 -27.76
N LYS A 242 9.44 2.36 -27.32
CA LYS A 242 7.99 2.56 -27.32
C LYS A 242 7.51 3.52 -26.25
N TYR A 243 8.12 3.52 -25.06
CA TYR A 243 7.57 4.20 -23.89
C TYR A 243 8.42 5.35 -23.34
N HIS A 244 9.68 5.53 -23.76
CA HIS A 244 10.58 6.53 -23.20
C HIS A 244 10.07 7.97 -23.34
N ASP A 245 9.41 8.30 -24.46
CA ASP A 245 8.80 9.62 -24.69
C ASP A 245 7.46 9.83 -23.94
N PHE A 246 6.99 8.84 -23.17
CA PHE A 246 5.74 8.98 -22.43
C PHE A 246 5.96 9.98 -21.29
N GLY A 247 5.01 10.88 -21.14
CA GLY A 247 5.09 11.96 -20.17
C GLY A 247 3.73 12.26 -19.59
N TYR A 248 3.71 12.73 -18.35
CA TYR A 248 2.46 13.14 -17.71
C TYR A 248 2.24 14.63 -17.88
N PRO A 249 1.11 15.06 -18.46
CA PRO A 249 0.68 16.44 -18.27
C PRO A 249 0.35 16.63 -16.78
N ILE A 250 1.07 17.54 -16.11
CA ILE A 250 0.87 17.84 -14.67
C ILE A 250 -0.60 18.14 -14.33
N THR A 251 -1.37 18.63 -15.31
CA THR A 251 -2.77 18.99 -15.15
C THR A 251 -3.69 17.81 -14.81
N ASN A 252 -3.25 16.55 -14.92
CA ASN A 252 -4.10 15.38 -14.70
C ASN A 252 -3.46 14.27 -13.86
N ILE A 253 -3.17 14.57 -12.58
CA ILE A 253 -2.67 13.57 -11.62
C ILE A 253 -3.78 12.63 -11.08
N LEU A 254 -5.06 12.91 -11.34
CA LEU A 254 -6.16 12.10 -10.78
C LEU A 254 -6.19 10.65 -11.30
N PRO A 255 -5.96 10.35 -12.59
CA PRO A 255 -5.80 8.97 -13.08
C PRO A 255 -4.63 8.23 -12.45
N VAL A 256 -3.58 8.94 -12.03
CA VAL A 256 -2.44 8.41 -11.25
C VAL A 256 -2.87 7.95 -9.89
N ILE A 257 -3.66 8.77 -9.24
CA ILE A 257 -4.25 8.49 -7.93
C ILE A 257 -5.28 7.34 -8.06
N ALA A 258 -5.97 7.26 -9.20
CA ALA A 258 -6.97 6.26 -9.49
C ALA A 258 -6.42 4.84 -9.63
N SER A 259 -5.37 4.65 -10.43
CA SER A 259 -4.85 3.33 -10.80
C SER A 259 -4.41 2.51 -9.60
N ALA A 260 -3.93 3.18 -8.55
CA ALA A 260 -3.56 2.54 -7.31
C ALA A 260 -4.78 1.88 -6.60
N SER A 261 -5.99 2.45 -6.70
CA SER A 261 -7.20 1.88 -6.07
C SER A 261 -8.17 1.35 -7.12
N GLN A 262 -8.37 0.03 -7.20
CA GLN A 262 -9.32 -0.57 -8.15
C GLN A 262 -10.73 0.03 -8.08
N LYS A 263 -11.20 0.40 -6.88
CA LYS A 263 -12.50 1.05 -6.72
C LYS A 263 -12.47 2.47 -7.28
N LEU A 264 -11.47 3.28 -6.93
CA LEU A 264 -11.34 4.65 -7.45
C LEU A 264 -11.11 4.65 -8.96
N TYR A 265 -10.32 3.70 -9.47
CA TYR A 265 -10.12 3.45 -10.89
C TYR A 265 -11.42 3.13 -11.60
N LYS A 266 -12.23 2.19 -11.07
CA LYS A 266 -13.55 1.85 -11.63
C LYS A 266 -14.49 3.05 -11.57
N ASP A 267 -14.52 3.77 -10.46
CA ASP A 267 -15.35 4.96 -10.28
C ASP A 267 -14.93 6.07 -11.30
N LEU A 268 -13.63 6.27 -11.52
CA LEU A 268 -13.11 7.24 -12.49
C LEU A 268 -13.25 6.78 -13.95
N GLN A 269 -13.09 5.49 -14.24
CA GLN A 269 -13.39 4.91 -15.57
C GLN A 269 -14.88 5.01 -15.87
N TYR A 270 -15.74 4.78 -14.87
CA TYR A 270 -17.19 4.95 -15.01
C TYR A 270 -17.54 6.41 -15.32
N VAL A 271 -17.02 7.37 -14.54
CA VAL A 271 -17.17 8.81 -14.83
C VAL A 271 -16.59 9.17 -16.21
N GLY A 272 -15.44 8.61 -16.56
CA GLY A 272 -14.81 8.76 -17.88
C GLY A 272 -15.69 8.21 -19.01
N SER A 273 -16.35 7.08 -18.81
CA SER A 273 -17.26 6.47 -19.78
C SER A 273 -18.55 7.26 -19.95
N LEU A 274 -19.14 7.76 -18.84
CA LEU A 274 -20.29 8.65 -18.87
C LEU A 274 -19.96 9.98 -19.56
N THR A 275 -18.82 10.58 -19.23
CA THR A 275 -18.39 11.84 -19.86
C THR A 275 -18.09 11.66 -21.34
N LYS A 276 -17.56 10.51 -21.79
CA LYS A 276 -17.41 10.18 -23.22
C LYS A 276 -18.74 10.13 -23.99
N GLU A 277 -19.81 9.68 -23.34
CA GLU A 277 -21.15 9.64 -23.96
C GLU A 277 -21.70 11.07 -24.19
N TYR A 278 -21.41 12.01 -23.28
CA TYR A 278 -21.89 13.39 -23.36
C TYR A 278 -20.92 14.38 -24.01
N PHE A 279 -19.64 14.04 -24.08
CA PHE A 279 -18.56 14.85 -24.64
C PHE A 279 -17.61 13.94 -25.42
N PRO A 280 -17.83 13.74 -26.74
CA PRO A 280 -16.95 12.94 -27.59
C PRO A 280 -15.61 13.64 -27.73
N THR A 281 -14.74 13.41 -26.75
CA THR A 281 -13.32 13.75 -26.81
C THR A 281 -12.63 12.64 -27.59
N HIS A 282 -11.82 13.01 -28.57
CA HIS A 282 -10.88 12.07 -29.18
C HIS A 282 -10.05 11.47 -28.05
N ILE A 283 -10.14 10.14 -27.87
CA ILE A 283 -9.33 9.44 -26.89
C ILE A 283 -7.91 9.50 -27.45
N GLU A 284 -7.14 10.49 -26.99
CA GLU A 284 -5.70 10.47 -27.20
C GLU A 284 -5.16 9.17 -26.61
N GLU A 285 -4.26 8.52 -27.35
CA GLU A 285 -3.58 7.30 -26.87
C GLU A 285 -2.98 7.59 -25.49
N LYS A 286 -3.04 6.59 -24.60
CA LYS A 286 -2.49 6.74 -23.24
C LYS A 286 -0.99 7.07 -23.35
N THR A 287 -0.61 8.31 -23.04
CA THR A 287 0.77 8.82 -23.07
C THR A 287 1.48 8.74 -21.72
N ALA A 288 0.91 7.96 -20.78
CA ALA A 288 1.36 7.89 -19.40
C ALA A 288 1.51 6.43 -18.96
N VAL A 289 2.56 6.12 -18.19
CA VAL A 289 2.82 4.77 -17.65
C VAL A 289 3.33 4.91 -16.21
N PHE A 290 2.66 4.28 -15.24
CA PHE A 290 3.10 4.30 -13.85
C PHE A 290 4.36 3.49 -13.62
N CYS A 291 5.01 3.69 -12.47
CA CYS A 291 6.18 2.94 -12.06
C CYS A 291 5.95 1.42 -12.08
N SER A 292 4.98 0.93 -11.30
CA SER A 292 4.60 -0.49 -11.27
C SER A 292 3.97 -0.97 -12.58
N GLU A 293 3.33 -0.06 -13.34
CA GLU A 293 2.81 -0.37 -14.67
C GLU A 293 3.94 -0.62 -15.67
N LEU A 294 5.01 0.20 -15.68
CA LEU A 294 6.19 0.01 -16.53
C LEU A 294 6.84 -1.34 -16.24
N VAL A 295 7.05 -1.63 -14.95
CA VAL A 295 7.59 -2.92 -14.49
C VAL A 295 6.71 -4.07 -14.99
N SER A 296 5.39 -3.91 -14.88
CA SER A 296 4.42 -4.92 -15.34
C SER A 296 4.39 -5.09 -16.86
N ILE A 297 4.53 -4.00 -17.62
CA ILE A 297 4.66 -4.04 -19.09
C ILE A 297 5.89 -4.87 -19.47
N ILE A 298 7.02 -4.64 -18.82
CA ILE A 298 8.28 -5.33 -19.10
C ILE A 298 8.16 -6.82 -18.78
N TYR A 299 7.69 -7.19 -17.58
CA TYR A 299 7.52 -8.59 -17.20
C TYR A 299 6.44 -9.32 -18.01
N LYS A 300 5.38 -8.62 -18.40
CA LYS A 300 4.40 -9.14 -19.37
C LYS A 300 5.03 -9.40 -20.74
N THR A 301 5.90 -8.51 -21.20
CA THR A 301 6.60 -8.63 -22.49
C THR A 301 7.57 -9.81 -22.49
N ILE A 302 8.21 -10.09 -21.35
CA ILE A 302 9.03 -11.29 -21.16
C ILE A 302 8.14 -12.56 -21.16
N GLY A 303 6.89 -12.45 -20.73
CA GLY A 303 5.93 -13.56 -20.71
C GLY A 303 5.86 -14.27 -19.35
N PHE A 304 6.16 -13.57 -18.26
CA PHE A 304 5.98 -14.12 -16.91
C PHE A 304 4.50 -14.30 -16.59
N LYS A 305 4.19 -15.40 -15.90
CA LYS A 305 2.83 -15.93 -15.76
C LYS A 305 1.93 -14.96 -14.99
N THR A 306 2.43 -14.36 -13.90
CA THR A 306 1.64 -13.42 -13.09
C THR A 306 1.16 -12.22 -13.90
N TRP A 307 1.93 -11.78 -14.89
CA TRP A 307 1.63 -10.58 -15.69
C TRP A 307 0.97 -10.87 -17.04
N ALA A 308 1.02 -12.12 -17.53
CA ALA A 308 0.46 -12.49 -18.84
C ALA A 308 -1.04 -12.15 -18.94
N ASP A 309 -1.81 -12.53 -17.91
CA ASP A 309 -3.27 -12.41 -17.90
C ASP A 309 -3.78 -11.14 -17.21
N ALA A 310 -2.89 -10.41 -16.53
CA ALA A 310 -3.24 -9.20 -15.80
C ALA A 310 -3.05 -7.94 -16.67
N SER A 311 -3.86 -6.92 -16.37
CA SER A 311 -3.68 -5.60 -16.97
C SER A 311 -2.54 -4.87 -16.25
N PRO A 312 -1.50 -4.39 -16.96
CA PRO A 312 -0.34 -3.76 -16.33
C PRO A 312 -0.69 -2.60 -15.39
N ASP A 313 -1.75 -1.85 -15.69
CA ASP A 313 -2.22 -0.71 -14.90
C ASP A 313 -2.91 -1.08 -13.58
N THR A 314 -3.05 -2.38 -13.27
CA THR A 314 -3.62 -2.86 -12.00
C THR A 314 -2.59 -3.33 -10.98
N PHE A 315 -1.29 -3.33 -11.35
CA PHE A 315 -0.23 -3.68 -10.43
C PHE A 315 0.21 -2.49 -9.60
N THR A 316 0.41 -2.75 -8.33
CA THR A 316 0.99 -1.82 -7.37
C THR A 316 2.42 -2.26 -7.04
N PRO A 317 3.29 -1.36 -6.52
CA PRO A 317 4.62 -1.75 -6.08
C PRO A 317 4.64 -2.94 -5.11
N LEU A 318 3.70 -3.02 -4.18
CA LEU A 318 3.59 -4.17 -3.27
C LEU A 318 3.21 -5.46 -4.02
N ALA A 319 2.32 -5.38 -5.02
CA ALA A 319 1.98 -6.52 -5.86
C ALA A 319 3.18 -7.06 -6.66
N VAL A 320 4.17 -6.21 -6.96
CA VAL A 320 5.44 -6.64 -7.57
C VAL A 320 6.22 -7.50 -6.59
N GLU A 321 6.42 -7.07 -5.33
CA GLU A 321 7.16 -7.87 -4.34
C GLU A 321 6.59 -9.28 -4.16
N VAL A 322 5.27 -9.38 -3.97
CA VAL A 322 4.62 -10.64 -3.64
C VAL A 322 4.39 -11.54 -4.86
N ALA A 323 4.81 -11.11 -6.05
CA ALA A 323 4.69 -11.94 -7.23
C ALA A 323 5.55 -13.20 -7.07
N PRO A 324 5.00 -14.40 -7.35
CA PRO A 324 5.70 -15.68 -7.19
C PRO A 324 7.08 -15.74 -7.87
N GLU A 325 7.25 -14.97 -8.95
CA GLU A 325 8.49 -14.90 -9.73
C GLU A 325 9.70 -14.42 -8.91
N PHE A 326 9.49 -13.67 -7.83
CA PHE A 326 10.54 -13.16 -6.92
C PHE A 326 10.70 -13.96 -5.62
N GLN A 327 9.86 -14.99 -5.40
CA GLN A 327 9.92 -15.88 -4.23
C GLN A 327 9.86 -15.16 -2.87
N ASN A 328 9.31 -13.94 -2.82
CA ASN A 328 9.27 -13.10 -1.62
C ASN A 328 10.67 -12.91 -0.99
N VAL A 329 11.68 -12.69 -1.84
CA VAL A 329 13.06 -12.38 -1.42
C VAL A 329 13.32 -10.91 -1.68
N ILE A 330 13.81 -10.19 -0.68
CA ILE A 330 14.25 -8.80 -0.80
C ILE A 330 15.67 -8.66 -0.28
N TYR A 331 16.55 -8.08 -1.10
CA TYR A 331 17.86 -7.59 -0.67
C TYR A 331 17.81 -6.07 -0.58
N TYR A 332 18.11 -5.51 0.59
CA TYR A 332 18.09 -4.06 0.75
C TYR A 332 19.38 -3.44 0.19
N ALA A 333 19.24 -2.59 -0.83
CA ALA A 333 20.31 -1.70 -1.28
C ALA A 333 20.50 -0.54 -0.30
N LYS A 334 19.43 -0.16 0.41
CA LYS A 334 19.42 0.81 1.51
C LYS A 334 18.26 0.49 2.47
N GLU A 335 18.53 0.54 3.75
CA GLU A 335 17.56 0.28 4.82
C GLU A 335 17.83 1.25 5.98
N ASP A 336 16.79 1.93 6.48
CA ASP A 336 16.88 2.86 7.62
C ASP A 336 17.99 3.91 7.45
N GLY A 337 18.13 4.45 6.24
CA GLY A 337 19.15 5.44 5.88
C GLY A 337 20.57 4.88 5.70
N VAL A 338 20.79 3.58 5.90
CA VAL A 338 22.10 2.95 5.76
C VAL A 338 22.22 2.27 4.39
N GLN A 339 23.22 2.66 3.59
CA GLN A 339 23.49 2.04 2.29
C GLN A 339 24.18 0.67 2.44
N HIS A 340 23.81 -0.27 1.58
CA HIS A 340 24.25 -1.66 1.59
C HIS A 340 24.82 -2.13 0.25
N LEU A 341 24.83 -1.24 -0.75
CA LEU A 341 25.56 -1.46 -1.97
C LEU A 341 27.07 -1.49 -1.68
N LEU A 342 27.72 -2.55 -2.14
CA LEU A 342 29.16 -2.74 -2.04
C LEU A 342 29.82 -2.28 -3.33
N GLU A 343 30.95 -1.59 -3.22
CA GLU A 343 31.77 -1.18 -4.37
C GLU A 343 32.13 -2.40 -5.24
N PRO A 344 31.93 -2.35 -6.58
CA PRO A 344 31.64 -1.17 -7.42
C PRO A 344 30.14 -0.90 -7.66
N HIS A 345 29.29 -1.03 -6.64
CA HIS A 345 27.82 -0.91 -6.70
C HIS A 345 27.12 -1.99 -7.54
N THR A 346 27.73 -3.18 -7.61
CA THR A 346 27.17 -4.35 -8.31
C THR A 346 26.79 -5.49 -7.36
N LYS A 347 26.98 -5.29 -6.05
CA LYS A 347 26.67 -6.28 -5.02
C LYS A 347 25.95 -5.66 -3.83
N ILE A 348 25.15 -6.47 -3.13
CA ILE A 348 24.47 -6.15 -1.89
C ILE A 348 24.80 -7.22 -0.85
N THR A 349 25.01 -6.80 0.40
CA THR A 349 25.14 -7.73 1.52
C THR A 349 23.92 -8.64 1.64
N SER A 350 24.12 -9.95 1.59
CA SER A 350 23.05 -10.96 1.75
C SER A 350 22.71 -11.28 3.20
N GLN A 351 23.44 -10.69 4.16
CA GLN A 351 23.22 -10.93 5.58
C GLN A 351 21.75 -10.67 5.94
N LYS A 352 21.09 -11.71 6.45
CA LYS A 352 19.72 -11.60 6.95
C LYS A 352 19.71 -10.63 8.13
N ARG A 353 19.00 -9.52 7.97
CA ARG A 353 18.84 -8.52 9.02
C ARG A 353 17.48 -8.72 9.68
N THR A 354 17.52 -8.79 11.01
CA THR A 354 16.33 -8.58 11.81
C THR A 354 15.96 -7.10 11.67
N THR A 355 14.68 -6.77 11.41
CA THR A 355 14.30 -5.37 11.32
C THR A 355 14.38 -4.70 12.70
N LYS A 356 14.42 -3.36 12.75
CA LYS A 356 14.39 -2.63 14.02
C LYS A 356 13.17 -3.03 14.85
N ALA A 357 12.00 -3.16 14.22
CA ALA A 357 10.78 -3.55 14.92
C ALA A 357 10.80 -4.98 15.43
N GLU A 358 11.33 -5.94 14.66
CA GLU A 358 11.50 -7.31 15.12
C GLU A 358 12.41 -7.35 16.36
N ARG A 359 13.53 -6.60 16.36
CA ARG A 359 14.41 -6.50 17.53
C ARG A 359 13.71 -5.87 18.72
N SER A 360 12.99 -4.78 18.51
CA SER A 360 12.23 -4.09 19.58
C SER A 360 11.17 -5.01 20.18
N VAL A 361 10.36 -5.65 19.35
CA VAL A 361 9.31 -6.56 19.78
C VAL A 361 9.87 -7.80 20.47
N ALA A 362 11.02 -8.31 20.04
CA ALA A 362 11.71 -9.41 20.72
C ALA A 362 12.27 -9.00 22.10
N ALA A 363 12.57 -7.72 22.31
CA ALA A 363 13.06 -7.19 23.57
C ALA A 363 11.95 -6.86 24.58
N TYR A 364 10.68 -6.83 24.16
CA TYR A 364 9.56 -6.55 25.06
C TYR A 364 9.29 -7.72 26.01
N ASP A 365 9.00 -7.44 27.27
CA ASP A 365 8.75 -8.46 28.30
C ASP A 365 7.61 -9.42 27.97
N ALA A 366 6.60 -8.95 27.24
CA ALA A 366 5.48 -9.79 26.82
C ALA A 366 5.78 -10.62 25.57
N HIS A 367 6.99 -10.57 24.98
CA HIS A 367 7.32 -11.24 23.72
C HIS A 367 7.02 -12.74 23.76
N THR A 368 7.39 -13.42 24.85
CA THR A 368 7.18 -14.87 25.02
C THR A 368 5.71 -15.26 25.24
N SER A 369 4.83 -14.28 25.44
CA SER A 369 3.39 -14.50 25.62
C SER A 369 2.62 -14.52 24.30
N TRP A 370 3.29 -14.47 23.14
CA TRP A 370 2.67 -14.49 21.83
C TRP A 370 2.91 -15.83 21.12
N ALA A 371 1.84 -16.43 20.59
CA ALA A 371 1.93 -17.58 19.71
C ALA A 371 1.85 -17.12 18.25
N LYS A 372 2.87 -17.48 17.46
CA LYS A 372 2.89 -17.27 16.02
C LYS A 372 1.91 -18.23 15.33
N MET A 373 1.11 -17.68 14.44
CA MET A 373 0.13 -18.38 13.63
C MET A 373 0.52 -18.29 12.16
N GLU A 374 0.40 -19.42 11.46
CA GLU A 374 0.54 -19.48 10.01
C GLU A 374 -0.60 -18.69 9.32
N PRO A 375 -0.48 -18.39 8.00
CA PRO A 375 -1.56 -17.83 7.22
C PRO A 375 -2.88 -18.57 7.47
N LEU A 376 -3.93 -17.82 7.80
CA LEU A 376 -5.26 -18.36 8.13
C LEU A 376 -5.28 -19.33 9.32
N GLY A 377 -4.28 -19.29 10.21
CA GLY A 377 -4.14 -20.20 11.34
C GLY A 377 -5.14 -20.01 12.48
N GLY A 378 -5.93 -18.93 12.48
CA GLY A 378 -6.96 -18.66 13.48
C GLY A 378 -6.41 -18.36 14.87
N VAL A 379 -7.05 -18.93 15.90
CA VAL A 379 -6.76 -18.68 17.31
C VAL A 379 -6.21 -19.96 17.97
N PRO A 380 -5.04 -19.91 18.65
CA PRO A 380 -4.49 -21.07 19.34
C PRO A 380 -5.32 -21.42 20.58
N SER A 381 -5.28 -22.68 21.01
CA SER A 381 -6.13 -23.20 22.11
C SER A 381 -5.85 -22.58 23.47
N ASN A 382 -4.65 -22.04 23.67
CA ASN A 382 -4.22 -21.35 24.89
C ASN A 382 -4.32 -19.82 24.79
N ALA A 383 -5.02 -19.27 23.79
CA ALA A 383 -5.21 -17.83 23.66
C ALA A 383 -5.99 -17.26 24.86
N VAL A 384 -5.62 -16.06 25.31
CA VAL A 384 -6.30 -15.38 26.42
C VAL A 384 -7.39 -14.47 25.88
N GLN A 385 -8.64 -14.73 26.29
CA GLN A 385 -9.76 -13.86 25.95
C GLN A 385 -9.54 -12.49 26.61
N VAL A 386 -9.48 -11.43 25.80
CA VAL A 386 -9.31 -10.04 26.26
C VAL A 386 -10.56 -9.20 26.06
N GLY A 387 -11.55 -9.73 25.33
CA GLY A 387 -12.76 -9.01 24.98
C GLY A 387 -13.92 -9.91 24.54
N THR A 388 -15.01 -9.27 24.12
CA THR A 388 -16.23 -9.93 23.65
C THR A 388 -16.86 -9.11 22.54
N ASP A 389 -17.21 -9.74 21.43
CA ASP A 389 -17.85 -9.12 20.27
C ASP A 389 -19.35 -8.85 20.52
N VAL A 390 -20.02 -8.15 19.60
CA VAL A 390 -21.44 -7.78 19.70
C VAL A 390 -22.38 -9.00 19.81
N ASP A 391 -21.98 -10.14 19.23
CA ASP A 391 -22.71 -11.40 19.25
C ASP A 391 -22.36 -12.30 20.45
N GLY A 392 -21.52 -11.80 21.37
CA GLY A 392 -21.07 -12.54 22.55
C GLY A 392 -19.88 -13.45 22.33
N LYS A 393 -19.33 -13.54 21.11
CA LYS A 393 -18.14 -14.36 20.85
C LYS A 393 -16.89 -13.78 21.48
N PRO A 394 -15.94 -14.63 21.92
CA PRO A 394 -14.70 -14.16 22.52
C PRO A 394 -13.83 -13.43 21.48
N LEU A 395 -13.23 -12.32 21.91
CA LEU A 395 -12.18 -11.60 21.19
C LEU A 395 -10.85 -11.79 21.90
N TYR A 396 -9.80 -11.98 21.10
CA TYR A 396 -8.42 -12.18 21.54
C TYR A 396 -7.55 -11.05 21.00
N ALA A 397 -6.48 -10.73 21.73
CA ALA A 397 -5.47 -9.78 21.28
C ALA A 397 -4.64 -10.44 20.17
N ALA A 398 -4.54 -9.74 19.05
CA ALA A 398 -3.69 -10.15 17.94
C ALA A 398 -2.70 -9.04 17.62
N ARG A 399 -1.57 -9.42 17.03
CA ARG A 399 -0.69 -8.47 16.33
C ARG A 399 -0.23 -9.06 15.01
N ALA A 400 0.07 -8.20 14.06
CA ALA A 400 0.60 -8.62 12.77
C ALA A 400 1.73 -7.69 12.32
N LYS A 401 2.75 -8.28 11.69
CA LYS A 401 3.80 -7.52 11.04
C LYS A 401 3.27 -6.98 9.71
N ILE A 402 3.26 -5.67 9.52
CA ILE A 402 2.86 -5.01 8.27
C ILE A 402 3.98 -4.06 7.91
N GLY A 403 4.68 -4.35 6.82
CA GLY A 403 5.95 -3.68 6.48
C GLY A 403 6.94 -3.75 7.64
N LYS A 404 7.46 -2.58 8.04
CA LYS A 404 8.35 -2.46 9.20
C LYS A 404 7.66 -2.52 10.55
N GLY A 405 6.34 -2.33 10.64
CA GLY A 405 5.63 -2.22 11.92
C GLY A 405 5.06 -3.54 12.43
N TYR A 406 4.73 -3.57 13.73
CA TYR A 406 3.91 -4.57 14.39
C TYR A 406 2.63 -3.92 14.93
N TYR A 407 1.53 -4.12 14.21
CA TYR A 407 0.24 -3.49 14.51
C TYR A 407 -0.62 -4.38 15.37
N LEU A 408 -1.26 -3.78 16.36
CA LEU A 408 -2.16 -4.46 17.29
C LEU A 408 -3.59 -4.48 16.74
N GLY A 409 -4.34 -5.48 17.15
CA GLY A 409 -5.72 -5.65 16.74
C GLY A 409 -6.45 -6.74 17.51
N LYS A 410 -7.49 -7.28 16.87
CA LYS A 410 -8.37 -8.28 17.45
C LYS A 410 -8.55 -9.47 16.51
N ILE A 411 -8.74 -10.64 17.09
CA ILE A 411 -9.23 -11.81 16.36
C ILE A 411 -10.40 -12.43 17.10
N ARG A 412 -11.45 -12.81 16.36
CA ARG A 412 -12.60 -13.52 16.91
C ARG A 412 -12.28 -15.02 17.00
N GLY A 413 -12.78 -15.70 18.03
CA GLY A 413 -12.46 -17.12 18.29
C GLY A 413 -12.78 -18.12 17.17
N ASP A 414 -13.64 -17.74 16.23
CA ASP A 414 -14.02 -18.53 15.05
C ASP A 414 -13.52 -17.91 13.73
N SER A 415 -12.64 -16.91 13.79
CA SER A 415 -12.01 -16.30 12.62
C SER A 415 -10.69 -17.00 12.30
N ALA A 416 -10.35 -17.06 11.01
CA ALA A 416 -9.06 -17.57 10.54
C ALA A 416 -7.94 -16.51 10.58
N TYR A 417 -8.31 -15.23 10.65
CA TYR A 417 -7.39 -14.10 10.57
C TYR A 417 -7.81 -12.96 11.52
N PRO A 418 -6.85 -12.14 12.00
CA PRO A 418 -7.14 -10.96 12.78
C PRO A 418 -7.54 -9.78 11.90
N TYR A 419 -8.10 -8.79 12.57
CA TYR A 419 -8.26 -7.43 12.07
C TYR A 419 -7.35 -6.51 12.86
N VAL A 420 -6.57 -5.69 12.17
CA VAL A 420 -5.70 -4.67 12.79
C VAL A 420 -6.12 -3.28 12.34
N THR A 421 -5.86 -2.29 13.18
CA THR A 421 -6.10 -0.88 12.85
C THR A 421 -4.84 -0.26 12.28
N TYR A 422 -4.92 0.30 11.08
CA TYR A 422 -3.83 1.05 10.48
C TYR A 422 -4.37 2.02 9.42
N PHE A 423 -3.80 3.23 9.37
CA PHE A 423 -4.33 4.40 8.64
C PHE A 423 -5.85 4.59 8.79
N GLU A 424 -6.33 4.67 10.04
CA GLU A 424 -7.74 4.98 10.38
C GLU A 424 -8.76 3.92 9.90
N ARG A 425 -8.31 2.75 9.47
CA ARG A 425 -9.21 1.66 9.05
C ARG A 425 -8.86 0.35 9.70
N GLU A 426 -9.89 -0.48 9.83
CA GLU A 426 -9.76 -1.87 10.25
C GLU A 426 -9.57 -2.75 9.00
N ILE A 427 -8.44 -3.46 8.94
CA ILE A 427 -8.07 -4.30 7.80
C ILE A 427 -7.85 -5.76 8.24
N PRO A 428 -8.26 -6.76 7.44
CA PRO A 428 -7.95 -8.16 7.71
C PRO A 428 -6.51 -8.50 7.30
N VAL A 429 -5.85 -9.38 8.07
CA VAL A 429 -4.48 -9.85 7.77
C VAL A 429 -4.44 -11.36 7.57
N ASN A 430 -4.28 -11.79 6.32
CA ASN A 430 -4.44 -13.21 5.95
C ASN A 430 -3.13 -14.00 5.84
N PHE A 431 -1.99 -13.32 5.98
CA PHE A 431 -0.66 -13.87 5.67
C PHE A 431 0.16 -14.29 6.91
N GLY A 432 -0.48 -14.38 8.07
CA GLY A 432 0.14 -14.78 9.33
C GLY A 432 0.10 -13.68 10.37
N HIS A 433 0.04 -14.08 11.63
CA HIS A 433 -0.17 -13.18 12.77
C HIS A 433 0.31 -13.81 14.06
N GLU A 434 0.23 -13.07 15.15
CA GLU A 434 0.50 -13.55 16.50
C GLU A 434 -0.72 -13.32 17.39
N VAL A 435 -0.97 -14.25 18.31
CA VAL A 435 -2.07 -14.15 19.29
C VAL A 435 -1.53 -14.24 20.71
N LEU A 436 -2.03 -13.40 21.61
CA LEU A 436 -1.61 -13.38 23.01
C LEU A 436 -2.14 -14.61 23.76
N THR A 437 -1.24 -15.36 24.40
CA THR A 437 -1.52 -16.63 25.08
C THR A 437 -1.29 -16.62 26.59
N SER A 438 -0.76 -15.54 27.17
CA SER A 438 -0.66 -15.40 28.62
C SER A 438 -0.79 -13.94 29.06
N LEU A 439 -1.43 -13.74 30.22
CA LEU A 439 -1.46 -12.48 30.97
C LEU A 439 -0.75 -12.61 32.34
N ASP A 440 0.09 -13.62 32.50
CA ASP A 440 0.85 -13.81 33.72
C ASP A 440 1.78 -12.61 33.95
N GLY A 441 1.70 -12.01 35.14
CA GLY A 441 2.41 -10.77 35.45
C GLY A 441 1.79 -9.48 34.88
N PHE A 442 0.65 -9.56 34.20
CA PHE A 442 -0.02 -8.39 33.61
C PHE A 442 -1.47 -8.22 34.08
N GLU A 443 -1.96 -6.98 34.05
CA GLU A 443 -3.36 -6.64 34.29
C GLU A 443 -3.80 -5.44 33.44
N PHE A 444 -5.11 -5.27 33.31
CA PHE A 444 -5.70 -4.13 32.59
C PHE A 444 -6.11 -3.06 33.60
N VAL A 445 -5.57 -1.85 33.47
CA VAL A 445 -5.88 -0.69 34.32
C VAL A 445 -6.68 0.35 33.53
N ASP A 446 -7.70 0.92 34.17
CA ASP A 446 -8.53 1.96 33.57
C ASP A 446 -7.70 3.22 33.26
N ALA A 447 -7.91 3.78 32.07
CA ALA A 447 -7.25 4.98 31.57
C ALA A 447 -8.22 5.79 30.70
N LYS A 448 -7.87 7.07 30.44
CA LYS A 448 -8.71 7.96 29.65
C LYS A 448 -7.95 9.10 29.00
N ASN A 449 -8.52 9.66 27.93
CA ASN A 449 -8.05 10.91 27.30
C ASN A 449 -6.54 10.93 27.01
N GLY A 450 -6.02 9.88 26.37
CA GLY A 450 -4.60 9.74 26.03
C GLY A 450 -3.68 9.26 27.17
N ASP A 451 -4.20 9.06 28.38
CA ASP A 451 -3.41 8.55 29.50
C ASP A 451 -2.86 7.13 29.25
N ILE A 452 -1.57 6.95 29.50
CA ILE A 452 -0.88 5.66 29.43
C ILE A 452 -0.31 5.42 30.84
N PRO A 453 -0.95 4.56 31.64
CA PRO A 453 -0.54 4.34 33.02
C PRO A 453 0.93 3.92 33.16
N GLU A 454 1.53 4.25 34.29
CA GLU A 454 2.87 3.78 34.64
C GLU A 454 2.90 2.23 34.63
N GLY A 455 3.97 1.66 34.06
CA GLY A 455 4.08 0.20 33.89
C GLY A 455 3.34 -0.36 32.68
N ALA A 456 2.75 0.48 31.81
CA ALA A 456 2.22 0.04 30.52
C ALA A 456 3.25 -0.74 29.72
N VAL A 457 2.81 -1.84 29.11
CA VAL A 457 3.70 -2.78 28.42
C VAL A 457 3.70 -2.50 26.93
N PRO A 458 4.86 -2.24 26.31
CA PRO A 458 5.00 -2.21 24.85
C PRO A 458 4.55 -3.53 24.22
N MET A 459 3.67 -3.47 23.24
CA MET A 459 3.10 -4.67 22.60
C MET A 459 3.28 -4.69 21.07
N GLY A 460 3.51 -3.51 20.48
CA GLY A 460 3.78 -3.34 19.06
C GLY A 460 4.68 -2.12 18.79
N LEU A 461 4.89 -1.83 17.52
CA LEU A 461 5.70 -0.71 17.04
C LEU A 461 5.13 -0.23 15.70
N ASP A 462 5.04 1.07 15.48
CA ASP A 462 4.60 1.63 14.20
C ASP A 462 5.68 1.48 13.11
N ASP A 463 5.34 1.85 11.88
CA ASP A 463 6.22 1.77 10.69
C ASP A 463 7.44 2.70 10.77
N ASP A 464 7.36 3.80 11.52
CA ASP A 464 8.47 4.70 11.82
C ASP A 464 9.59 4.03 12.65
N GLY A 465 9.32 2.84 13.19
CA GLY A 465 10.24 2.09 14.03
C GLY A 465 10.59 2.77 15.35
N VAL A 466 9.83 3.79 15.78
CA VAL A 466 10.06 4.59 16.99
C VAL A 466 8.81 4.65 17.85
N THR A 467 7.63 4.81 17.25
CA THR A 467 6.35 4.95 17.95
C THR A 467 5.92 3.60 18.53
N VAL A 468 6.03 3.48 19.85
CA VAL A 468 5.63 2.29 20.60
C VAL A 468 4.11 2.21 20.71
N LEU A 469 3.56 1.03 20.39
CA LEU A 469 2.13 0.76 20.52
C LEU A 469 1.88 -0.07 21.79
N TYR A 470 0.97 0.43 22.63
CA TYR A 470 0.52 -0.22 23.86
C TYR A 470 -0.85 -0.89 23.63
N MET A 471 -1.08 -2.04 24.27
CA MET A 471 -2.36 -2.72 24.18
C MET A 471 -3.42 -1.97 24.98
N ALA A 472 -4.46 -1.51 24.28
CA ALA A 472 -5.65 -0.94 24.89
C ALA A 472 -6.88 -1.83 24.61
N ARG A 473 -7.93 -1.70 25.41
CA ARG A 473 -9.26 -2.26 25.10
C ARG A 473 -10.37 -1.37 25.60
N GLY A 474 -11.51 -1.41 24.93
CA GLY A 474 -12.63 -0.54 25.27
C GLY A 474 -13.92 -0.93 24.54
N THR A 475 -15.01 -0.23 24.88
CA THR A 475 -16.33 -0.50 24.29
C THR A 475 -16.50 0.28 22.98
N VAL A 476 -16.77 -0.44 21.89
CA VAL A 476 -17.06 0.09 20.55
C VAL A 476 -18.43 -0.35 20.05
N GLY A 477 -19.03 0.40 19.13
CA GLY A 477 -20.33 0.06 18.53
C GLY A 477 -21.54 0.18 19.47
N ALA A 478 -21.37 0.60 20.72
CA ALA A 478 -22.48 0.83 21.64
C ALA A 478 -23.30 2.05 21.20
N LYS A 479 -24.62 1.89 21.06
CA LYS A 479 -25.53 2.99 20.79
C LYS A 479 -26.39 3.27 22.01
N ARG A 480 -26.46 4.53 22.41
CA ARG A 480 -27.45 4.98 23.40
C ARG A 480 -28.82 5.02 22.73
N GLY A 481 -29.74 4.22 23.24
CA GLY A 481 -31.15 4.28 22.85
C GLY A 481 -31.79 5.62 23.22
N PHE A 482 -32.86 6.00 22.50
CA PHE A 482 -33.64 7.18 22.86
C PHE A 482 -34.34 6.92 24.20
N LEU A 483 -34.08 7.77 25.21
CA LEU A 483 -34.58 7.58 26.59
C LEU A 483 -34.21 6.22 27.21
N GLY A 484 -33.11 5.58 26.76
CA GLY A 484 -32.69 4.26 27.24
C GLY A 484 -33.38 3.07 26.55
N PHE A 485 -34.38 3.31 25.69
CA PHE A 485 -34.99 2.28 24.88
C PHE A 485 -34.21 2.04 23.59
N GLY A 486 -33.86 0.78 23.31
CA GLY A 486 -33.08 0.40 22.13
C GLY A 486 -31.57 0.60 22.29
N ALA A 487 -31.04 0.53 23.52
CA ALA A 487 -29.60 0.52 23.73
C ALA A 487 -28.99 -0.72 23.07
N GLU A 488 -28.06 -0.53 22.14
CA GLU A 488 -27.31 -1.62 21.53
C GLU A 488 -26.06 -1.89 22.38
N LYS A 489 -25.89 -3.16 22.78
CA LYS A 489 -24.68 -3.60 23.46
C LYS A 489 -23.51 -3.52 22.48
N GLY A 490 -22.49 -2.74 22.84
CA GLY A 490 -21.25 -2.68 22.05
C GLY A 490 -20.38 -3.93 22.23
N ALA A 491 -19.38 -4.06 21.37
CA ALA A 491 -18.27 -4.99 21.58
C ALA A 491 -17.28 -4.39 22.58
N PHE A 492 -16.72 -5.21 23.45
CA PHE A 492 -15.56 -4.85 24.27
C PHE A 492 -14.32 -5.43 23.58
N ALA A 493 -13.60 -4.61 22.83
CA ALA A 493 -12.60 -5.07 21.87
C ALA A 493 -11.20 -4.54 22.21
N PRO A 494 -10.12 -5.32 21.93
CA PRO A 494 -8.75 -4.82 22.01
C PRO A 494 -8.41 -3.96 20.78
N GLY A 495 -7.44 -3.07 20.98
CA GLY A 495 -6.85 -2.19 19.98
C GLY A 495 -5.52 -1.63 20.51
N MET A 496 -5.21 -0.39 20.19
CA MET A 496 -3.93 0.23 20.55
C MET A 496 -4.07 1.64 21.13
N ILE A 497 -3.02 2.08 21.81
CA ILE A 497 -2.77 3.48 22.11
C ILE A 497 -1.26 3.76 22.03
N HIS A 498 -0.90 5.00 21.73
CA HIS A 498 0.48 5.50 21.81
C HIS A 498 0.50 6.94 22.34
N SER A 499 1.68 7.41 22.74
CA SER A 499 1.86 8.67 23.49
C SER A 499 1.40 9.94 22.77
N ASN A 500 1.21 9.88 21.45
CA ASN A 500 0.78 11.02 20.65
C ASN A 500 -0.74 11.04 20.43
N LEU A 501 -1.49 10.09 20.97
CA LEU A 501 -2.94 10.00 20.84
C LEU A 501 -3.66 10.52 22.08
N THR A 502 -4.86 11.06 21.85
CA THR A 502 -5.79 11.48 22.90
C THR A 502 -6.84 10.43 23.22
N SER A 503 -6.85 9.30 22.51
CA SER A 503 -7.80 8.20 22.68
C SER A 503 -7.18 6.87 22.25
N ALA A 504 -7.74 5.75 22.72
CA ALA A 504 -7.41 4.44 22.18
C ALA A 504 -8.05 4.28 20.80
N LYS A 505 -7.33 3.64 19.88
CA LYS A 505 -7.78 3.31 18.53
C LYS A 505 -8.18 1.85 18.48
N ILE A 506 -9.44 1.59 18.17
CA ILE A 506 -10.02 0.24 18.20
C ILE A 506 -10.81 0.01 16.91
N GLY A 507 -10.46 -1.05 16.17
CA GLY A 507 -11.15 -1.41 14.95
C GLY A 507 -12.58 -1.84 15.21
N PHE A 508 -13.53 -1.35 14.42
CA PHE A 508 -14.92 -1.78 14.45
C PHE A 508 -15.64 -1.43 13.15
N ASP A 509 -16.35 -2.41 12.57
CA ASP A 509 -17.14 -2.24 11.34
C ASP A 509 -16.33 -1.61 10.18
N LYS A 510 -15.08 -2.06 10.00
CA LYS A 510 -14.12 -1.60 8.96
C LYS A 510 -13.49 -0.22 9.21
N ASP A 511 -13.90 0.47 10.27
CA ASP A 511 -13.38 1.77 10.66
C ASP A 511 -12.48 1.65 11.90
N GLU A 512 -11.57 2.61 12.07
CA GLU A 512 -10.90 2.84 13.35
C GLU A 512 -11.75 3.77 14.22
N VAL A 513 -12.12 3.30 15.41
CA VAL A 513 -12.95 4.07 16.34
C VAL A 513 -12.11 4.61 17.49
N GLU A 514 -12.32 5.88 17.81
CA GLU A 514 -11.74 6.53 18.97
C GLU A 514 -12.51 6.19 20.25
N VAL A 515 -11.78 5.68 21.25
CA VAL A 515 -12.33 5.35 22.56
C VAL A 515 -11.60 6.15 23.62
N TYR A 516 -12.33 7.04 24.31
CA TYR A 516 -11.77 7.96 25.32
C TYR A 516 -11.70 7.39 26.73
N ASN A 517 -12.46 6.33 27.02
CA ASN A 517 -12.39 5.58 28.28
C ASN A 517 -12.08 4.13 27.94
N TYR A 518 -10.90 3.67 28.33
CA TYR A 518 -10.34 2.38 27.92
C TYR A 518 -9.54 1.78 29.06
N GLN A 519 -9.03 0.59 28.85
CA GLN A 519 -8.07 -0.05 29.74
C GLN A 519 -6.76 -0.28 29.00
N VAL A 520 -5.64 -0.07 29.68
CA VAL A 520 -4.29 -0.33 29.15
C VAL A 520 -3.69 -1.53 29.88
N LEU A 521 -3.00 -2.40 29.13
CA LEU A 521 -2.28 -3.51 29.72
C LEU A 521 -0.99 -3.02 30.40
N VAL A 522 -0.86 -3.27 31.69
CA VAL A 522 0.28 -2.90 32.53
C VAL A 522 0.87 -4.12 33.22
N ARG A 523 2.09 -3.97 33.75
CA ARG A 523 2.68 -4.95 34.68
C ARG A 523 1.93 -4.90 36.02
N LYS A 524 1.67 -6.08 36.60
CA LYS A 524 1.23 -6.18 38.00
C LYS A 524 2.33 -5.68 38.91
N ALA A 525 1.93 -4.95 39.96
CA ALA A 525 2.83 -4.40 40.97
C ALA A 525 3.45 -5.48 41.87
#